data_AF-A0A7C6SMZ3-F1
#
_entry.id   AF-A0A7C6SMZ3-F1
#
_cell.length_a   1.000
_cell.length_b   1.000
_cell.length_c   1.000
_cell.angle_alpha   90.00
_cell.angle_beta   90.00
_cell.angle_gamma   90.00
#
_symmetry.space_group_name_H-M   'P 1'
#
loop_
_entity.id
_entity.type
_entity.pdbx_description
1 polymer ?
#
loop_
_entity_poly.entity_id
_entity_poly.type
_entity_poly.pdbx_seq_one_letter_code
_entity_poly.pdbx_strand_id
1 'polypeptide(L)'
;MPKALNLLIDGKTGIRNLITHLIQDHGYEKIGFLKGPETNREANGRFQTYLSVLEENGIHANETLIFNGDFEYESGYKVADYILVNKIDLDVLVCANDNMAAGVINSLKNLKLSHEESFYVTGFDDSPILKKNNYPLTTVRQPFDEIIDTALNYIINKDEIPEKTIHFPAQMVLRKSCGCSCNSPFQDDLSINPIENIHMEYKIYELLQTNTTDELFEKVSNLLELFEIQSCYIVKYCNGPIINDNDQTTLPTNSELIYAYDNKKRLEITDDIKYFNTVNILPEKFINNCPLYCYLVQPLFFNKEHYGY
;
A
#
# COMPACT_ATOMS: atom_id res chain seq x y z
N MET A 1 -10.58 -14.33 7.55
CA MET A 1 -10.96 -15.00 8.81
C MET A 1 -11.66 -16.32 8.48
N PRO A 2 -11.48 -17.39 9.28
CA PRO A 2 -12.32 -18.58 9.16
C PRO A 2 -13.78 -18.19 9.46
N LYS A 3 -14.77 -18.78 8.77
CA LYS A 3 -16.20 -18.45 8.91
C LYS A 3 -16.62 -17.05 8.47
N ALA A 4 -15.86 -16.41 7.58
CA ALA A 4 -16.20 -15.12 7.01
C ALA A 4 -16.11 -15.15 5.48
N LEU A 5 -16.83 -14.24 4.83
CA LEU A 5 -16.57 -13.89 3.44
C LEU A 5 -15.20 -13.19 3.37
N ASN A 6 -14.30 -13.71 2.54
CA ASN A 6 -12.99 -13.12 2.28
C ASN A 6 -12.96 -12.64 0.83
N LEU A 7 -12.77 -11.34 0.63
CA LEU A 7 -12.55 -10.74 -0.70
C LEU A 7 -11.07 -10.43 -0.81
N LEU A 8 -10.35 -11.18 -1.64
CA LEU A 8 -8.90 -11.10 -1.76
C LEU A 8 -8.50 -10.65 -3.17
N ILE A 9 -7.38 -9.95 -3.28
CA ILE A 9 -6.83 -9.53 -4.56
C ILE A 9 -5.81 -10.57 -5.00
N ASP A 10 -5.90 -11.01 -6.26
CA ASP A 10 -4.81 -11.74 -6.92
C ASP A 10 -3.86 -10.76 -7.59
N GLY A 11 -2.91 -10.26 -6.80
CA GLY A 11 -1.86 -9.37 -7.29
C GLY A 11 -0.76 -10.08 -8.09
N LYS A 12 -0.61 -11.40 -7.92
CA LYS A 12 0.47 -12.19 -8.55
C LYS A 12 0.29 -12.29 -10.06
N THR A 13 -0.95 -12.51 -10.50
CA THR A 13 -1.25 -12.57 -11.93
C THR A 13 -0.98 -11.23 -12.62
N GLY A 14 -1.38 -10.12 -12.00
CA GLY A 14 -1.15 -8.77 -12.53
C GLY A 14 0.33 -8.44 -12.70
N ILE A 15 1.14 -8.65 -11.65
CA ILE A 15 2.58 -8.38 -11.71
C ILE A 15 3.33 -9.35 -12.63
N ARG A 16 2.91 -10.63 -12.71
CA ARG A 16 3.45 -11.58 -13.69
C ARG A 16 3.24 -11.06 -15.10
N ASN A 17 2.02 -10.68 -15.45
CA ASN A 17 1.70 -10.16 -16.79
C ASN A 17 2.52 -8.90 -17.13
N LEU A 18 2.72 -8.01 -16.15
CA LEU A 18 3.57 -6.84 -16.31
C LEU A 18 5.01 -7.20 -16.66
N ILE A 19 5.62 -8.11 -15.90
CA ILE A 19 7.03 -8.49 -16.10
C ILE A 19 7.19 -9.29 -17.39
N THR A 20 6.24 -10.19 -17.69
CA THR A 20 6.20 -10.93 -18.95
C THR A 20 6.12 -9.98 -20.15
N HIS A 21 5.32 -8.92 -20.08
CA HIS A 21 5.26 -7.89 -21.13
C HIS A 21 6.61 -7.18 -21.33
N LEU A 22 7.29 -6.80 -20.24
CA LEU A 22 8.62 -6.18 -20.31
C LEU A 22 9.66 -7.08 -20.99
N ILE A 23 9.57 -8.40 -20.79
CA ILE A 23 10.49 -9.37 -21.40
C ILE A 23 10.09 -9.65 -22.86
N GLN A 24 8.84 -10.03 -23.10
CA GLN A 24 8.41 -10.59 -24.38
C GLN A 24 8.15 -9.53 -25.44
N ASP A 25 7.58 -8.38 -25.05
CA ASP A 25 7.20 -7.33 -26.00
C ASP A 25 8.28 -6.26 -26.14
N HIS A 26 9.04 -5.99 -25.08
CA HIS A 26 10.13 -5.01 -25.10
C HIS A 26 11.54 -5.62 -25.22
N GLY A 27 11.72 -6.91 -24.92
CA GLY A 27 13.02 -7.56 -24.97
C GLY A 27 13.97 -7.13 -23.85
N TYR A 28 13.45 -6.61 -22.73
CA TYR A 28 14.29 -6.18 -21.62
C TYR A 28 14.91 -7.36 -20.89
N GLU A 29 16.20 -7.26 -20.58
CA GLU A 29 16.98 -8.29 -19.88
C GLU A 29 17.51 -7.79 -18.53
N LYS A 30 17.81 -6.49 -18.42
CA LYS A 30 18.32 -5.85 -17.19
C LYS A 30 17.15 -5.23 -16.42
N ILE A 31 16.29 -6.09 -15.92
CA ILE A 31 15.07 -5.68 -15.18
C ILE A 31 15.45 -5.53 -13.71
N GLY A 32 15.39 -4.30 -13.19
CA GLY A 32 15.54 -4.03 -11.76
C GLY A 32 14.23 -4.16 -11.01
N PHE A 33 14.32 -4.42 -9.70
CA PHE A 33 13.14 -4.50 -8.82
C PHE A 33 13.36 -3.68 -7.56
N LEU A 34 12.45 -2.73 -7.30
CA LEU A 34 12.38 -1.99 -6.05
C LEU A 34 11.32 -2.61 -5.13
N LYS A 35 11.79 -3.34 -4.12
CA LYS A 35 10.96 -4.04 -3.13
C LYS A 35 10.15 -3.08 -2.26
N GLY A 36 9.09 -3.59 -1.66
CA GLY A 36 8.43 -2.95 -0.52
C GLY A 36 8.97 -3.45 0.82
N PRO A 37 8.32 -3.10 1.94
CA PRO A 37 8.73 -3.51 3.28
C PRO A 37 8.84 -5.03 3.41
N GLU A 38 9.91 -5.52 4.07
CA GLU A 38 10.16 -6.97 4.24
C GLU A 38 9.06 -7.68 5.03
N THR A 39 8.34 -6.95 5.88
CA THR A 39 7.22 -7.50 6.67
C THR A 39 5.92 -7.61 5.89
N ASN A 40 5.84 -7.00 4.71
CA ASN A 40 4.63 -7.00 3.91
C ASN A 40 4.57 -8.24 3.00
N ARG A 41 3.60 -9.12 3.28
CA ARG A 41 3.42 -10.38 2.54
C ARG A 41 3.11 -10.16 1.05
N GLU A 42 2.33 -9.14 0.70
CA GLU A 42 2.01 -8.83 -0.69
C GLU A 42 3.23 -8.30 -1.44
N ALA A 43 4.03 -7.42 -0.81
CA ALA A 43 5.30 -6.93 -1.37
C ALA A 43 6.25 -8.08 -1.68
N ASN A 44 6.41 -9.00 -0.71
CA ASN A 44 7.23 -10.20 -0.88
C ASN A 44 6.67 -11.10 -1.99
N GLY A 45 5.34 -11.27 -2.07
CA GLY A 45 4.69 -12.01 -3.14
C GLY A 45 4.96 -11.45 -4.53
N ARG A 46 4.98 -10.11 -4.68
CA ARG A 46 5.35 -9.41 -5.92
C ARG A 46 6.81 -9.70 -6.29
N PHE A 47 7.73 -9.60 -5.32
CA PHE A 47 9.15 -9.87 -5.55
C PHE A 47 9.43 -11.35 -5.91
N GLN A 48 8.77 -12.29 -5.24
CA GLN A 48 8.88 -13.72 -5.58
C GLN A 48 8.34 -14.01 -6.99
N THR A 49 7.27 -13.31 -7.39
CA THR A 49 6.74 -13.42 -8.75
C THR A 49 7.73 -12.88 -9.78
N TYR A 50 8.41 -11.76 -9.47
CA TYR A 50 9.50 -11.25 -10.31
C TYR A 50 10.61 -12.28 -10.52
N LEU A 51 11.12 -12.89 -9.45
CA LEU A 51 12.17 -13.92 -9.55
C LEU A 51 11.72 -15.12 -10.40
N SER A 52 10.51 -15.62 -10.14
CA SER A 52 9.92 -16.74 -10.88
C SER A 52 9.75 -16.44 -12.37
N VAL A 53 9.30 -15.23 -12.74
CA VAL A 53 9.12 -14.87 -14.15
C VAL A 53 10.45 -14.70 -14.87
N LEU A 54 11.48 -14.13 -14.21
CA LEU A 54 12.83 -14.07 -14.79
C LEU A 54 13.39 -15.47 -15.05
N GLU A 55 13.30 -16.36 -14.07
CA GLU A 55 13.75 -17.76 -14.18
C GLU A 55 13.03 -18.50 -15.32
N GLU A 56 11.70 -18.37 -15.41
CA GLU A 56 10.86 -18.95 -16.47
C GLU A 56 11.26 -18.49 -17.88
N ASN A 57 11.84 -17.29 -18.01
CA ASN A 57 12.30 -16.73 -19.28
C ASN A 57 13.82 -16.81 -19.46
N GLY A 58 14.53 -17.55 -18.60
CA GLY A 58 15.98 -17.76 -18.71
C GLY A 58 16.82 -16.53 -18.38
N ILE A 59 16.27 -15.53 -17.69
CA ILE A 59 16.97 -14.33 -17.25
C ILE A 59 17.46 -14.54 -15.82
N HIS A 60 18.76 -14.34 -15.58
CA HIS A 60 19.32 -14.43 -14.24
C HIS A 60 19.02 -13.17 -13.43
N ALA A 61 18.39 -13.32 -12.26
CA ALA A 61 18.16 -12.21 -11.36
C ALA A 61 19.49 -11.67 -10.82
N ASN A 62 19.90 -10.50 -11.28
CA ASN A 62 21.11 -9.84 -10.80
C ASN A 62 20.85 -9.14 -9.47
N GLU A 63 21.53 -9.57 -8.40
CA GLU A 63 21.40 -8.97 -7.06
C GLU A 63 21.70 -7.46 -7.04
N THR A 64 22.56 -6.96 -7.95
CA THR A 64 22.86 -5.52 -8.03
C THR A 64 21.71 -4.68 -8.59
N LEU A 65 20.67 -5.32 -9.15
CA LEU A 65 19.47 -4.67 -9.66
C LEU A 65 18.27 -4.82 -8.70
N ILE A 66 18.51 -5.33 -7.49
CA ILE A 66 17.49 -5.51 -6.45
C ILE A 66 17.68 -4.45 -5.38
N PHE A 67 16.65 -3.62 -5.18
CA PHE A 67 16.67 -2.50 -4.26
C PHE A 67 15.63 -2.69 -3.16
N ASN A 68 15.95 -2.22 -1.95
CA ASN A 68 15.00 -2.22 -0.85
C ASN A 68 14.25 -0.89 -0.82
N GLY A 69 12.93 -0.98 -0.66
CA GLY A 69 12.05 0.15 -0.45
C GLY A 69 11.03 -0.17 0.63
N ASP A 70 10.20 0.81 0.96
CA ASP A 70 9.32 0.81 2.12
C ASP A 70 7.90 1.25 1.78
N PHE A 71 7.55 1.28 0.48
CA PHE A 71 6.32 1.86 -0.07
C PHE A 71 6.20 3.38 0.00
N GLU A 72 7.18 4.07 0.58
CA GLU A 72 7.22 5.51 0.63
C GLU A 72 7.92 6.11 -0.58
N TYR A 73 7.44 7.25 -1.04
CA TYR A 73 8.03 8.00 -2.15
C TYR A 73 9.54 8.22 -2.00
N GLU A 74 9.99 8.54 -0.79
CA GLU A 74 11.38 8.90 -0.51
C GLU A 74 12.34 7.74 -0.77
N SER A 75 11.93 6.49 -0.53
CA SER A 75 12.77 5.32 -0.86
C SER A 75 12.95 5.16 -2.36
N GLY A 76 11.89 5.39 -3.14
CA GLY A 76 11.97 5.43 -4.61
C GLY A 76 12.89 6.53 -5.12
N TYR A 77 12.80 7.74 -4.56
CA TYR A 77 13.67 8.86 -4.92
C TYR A 77 15.15 8.54 -4.69
N LYS A 78 15.48 8.03 -3.49
CA LYS A 78 16.86 7.65 -3.11
C LYS A 78 17.42 6.53 -3.98
N VAL A 79 16.60 5.53 -4.31
CA VAL A 79 17.02 4.41 -5.18
C VAL A 79 17.33 4.89 -6.58
N ALA A 80 16.51 5.78 -7.13
CA ALA A 80 16.78 6.38 -8.44
C ALA A 80 18.07 7.21 -8.43
N ASP A 81 18.29 8.04 -7.40
CA ASP A 81 19.53 8.80 -7.26
C ASP A 81 20.75 7.88 -7.16
N TYR A 82 20.66 6.80 -6.37
CA TYR A 82 21.71 5.79 -6.27
C TYR A 82 22.02 5.12 -7.61
N ILE A 83 21.00 4.71 -8.37
CA ILE A 83 21.15 4.13 -9.71
C ILE A 83 21.91 5.09 -10.63
N LEU A 84 21.53 6.37 -10.63
CA LEU A 84 22.06 7.38 -11.53
C LEU A 84 23.50 7.77 -11.17
N VAL A 85 23.78 8.00 -9.88
CA VAL A 85 25.12 8.32 -9.37
C VAL A 85 26.10 7.20 -9.67
N ASN A 86 25.69 5.94 -9.48
CA ASN A 86 26.53 4.78 -9.71
C ASN A 86 26.50 4.27 -11.16
N LYS A 87 25.70 4.91 -12.04
CA LYS A 87 25.51 4.52 -13.44
C LYS A 87 25.17 3.04 -13.59
N ILE A 88 24.25 2.57 -12.75
CA ILE A 88 23.76 1.19 -12.81
C ILE A 88 22.99 1.03 -14.12
N ASP A 89 23.46 0.08 -14.93
CA ASP A 89 22.91 -0.22 -16.25
C ASP A 89 21.69 -1.13 -16.10
N LEU A 90 20.50 -0.58 -16.37
CA LEU A 90 19.23 -1.30 -16.33
C LEU A 90 18.25 -0.78 -17.38
N ASP A 91 17.41 -1.67 -17.90
CA ASP A 91 16.43 -1.31 -18.94
C ASP A 91 15.17 -0.71 -18.32
N VAL A 92 14.70 -1.31 -17.23
CA VAL A 92 13.46 -0.95 -16.54
C VAL A 92 13.54 -1.26 -15.04
N LEU A 93 13.00 -0.38 -14.21
CA LEU A 93 12.83 -0.57 -12.78
C LEU A 93 11.36 -0.86 -12.46
N VAL A 94 11.08 -2.07 -11.99
CA VAL A 94 9.76 -2.49 -11.51
C VAL A 94 9.63 -2.10 -10.05
N CYS A 95 8.78 -1.13 -9.74
CA CYS A 95 8.51 -0.71 -8.37
C CYS A 95 7.38 -1.54 -7.76
N ALA A 96 7.54 -1.96 -6.51
CA ALA A 96 6.51 -2.72 -5.83
C ALA A 96 5.23 -1.93 -5.57
N ASN A 97 5.22 -0.59 -5.66
CA ASN A 97 4.03 0.26 -5.67
C ASN A 97 4.23 1.55 -6.48
N ASP A 98 3.13 2.24 -6.76
CA ASP A 98 3.11 3.50 -7.53
C ASP A 98 3.71 4.69 -6.76
N ASN A 99 3.66 4.69 -5.42
CA ASN A 99 4.22 5.79 -4.62
C ASN A 99 5.75 5.85 -4.74
N MET A 100 6.43 4.71 -4.62
CA MET A 100 7.87 4.60 -4.89
C MET A 100 8.20 4.92 -6.35
N ALA A 101 7.38 4.46 -7.30
CA ALA A 101 7.56 4.79 -8.72
C ALA A 101 7.49 6.30 -8.98
N ALA A 102 6.60 7.02 -8.27
CA ALA A 102 6.54 8.48 -8.34
C ALA A 102 7.84 9.13 -7.86
N GLY A 103 8.45 8.62 -6.79
CA GLY A 103 9.75 9.04 -6.29
C GLY A 103 10.86 8.87 -7.33
N VAL A 104 10.90 7.70 -7.98
CA VAL A 104 11.85 7.40 -9.06
C VAL A 104 11.69 8.39 -10.21
N ILE A 105 10.46 8.57 -10.70
CA ILE A 105 10.15 9.47 -11.83
C ILE A 105 10.56 10.92 -11.49
N ASN A 106 10.32 11.36 -10.26
CA ASN A 106 10.68 12.71 -9.86
C ASN A 106 12.19 12.92 -9.80
N SER A 107 12.94 11.93 -9.29
CA SER A 107 14.41 11.97 -9.30
C SER A 107 14.97 12.08 -10.73
N LEU A 108 14.43 11.29 -11.67
CA LEU A 108 14.80 11.37 -13.09
C LEU A 108 14.54 12.75 -13.70
N LYS A 109 13.38 13.36 -13.39
CA LYS A 109 13.04 14.72 -13.84
C LYS A 109 13.97 15.79 -13.28
N ASN A 110 14.33 15.70 -12.00
CA ASN A 110 15.19 16.68 -11.33
C ASN A 110 16.58 16.77 -11.99
N LEU A 111 17.09 15.65 -12.51
CA LEU A 111 18.36 15.59 -13.22
C LEU A 111 18.26 15.99 -14.70
N LYS A 112 17.07 16.42 -15.17
CA LYS A 112 16.77 16.79 -16.56
C LYS A 112 17.11 15.71 -17.59
N LEU A 113 17.17 14.45 -17.16
CA LEU A 113 17.42 13.33 -18.07
C LEU A 113 16.16 13.07 -18.87
N SER A 114 16.30 12.93 -20.18
CA SER A 114 15.24 12.36 -21.00
C SER A 114 15.16 10.86 -20.73
N HIS A 115 13.95 10.31 -20.86
CA HIS A 115 13.68 8.91 -20.55
C HIS A 115 14.44 7.93 -21.45
N GLU A 116 14.77 8.37 -22.66
CA GLU A 116 15.58 7.63 -23.63
C GLU A 116 17.06 7.53 -23.19
N GLU A 117 17.50 8.37 -22.25
CA GLU A 117 18.88 8.44 -21.75
C GLU A 117 19.07 7.77 -20.37
N SER A 118 18.01 7.19 -19.78
CA SER A 118 18.09 6.50 -18.48
C SER A 118 17.51 5.07 -18.55
N PHE A 119 16.36 4.83 -17.91
CA PHE A 119 15.71 3.52 -17.77
C PHE A 119 14.20 3.69 -17.56
N TYR A 120 13.40 2.71 -17.97
CA TYR A 120 11.94 2.67 -17.82
C TYR A 120 11.46 2.42 -16.39
N VAL A 121 10.24 2.83 -16.07
CA VAL A 121 9.69 2.69 -14.70
C VAL A 121 8.29 2.11 -14.78
N THR A 122 8.01 1.10 -13.96
CA THR A 122 6.67 0.56 -13.77
C THR A 122 6.30 0.52 -12.29
N GLY A 123 5.02 0.35 -11.99
CA GLY A 123 4.54 0.28 -10.60
C GLY A 123 3.40 -0.71 -10.40
N PHE A 124 2.69 -0.52 -9.30
CA PHE A 124 1.56 -1.32 -8.84
C PHE A 124 0.63 -0.41 -8.05
N ASP A 125 -0.69 -0.54 -8.22
CA ASP A 125 -1.83 0.12 -7.55
C ASP A 125 -2.74 0.91 -8.52
N ASP A 126 -2.20 1.36 -9.65
CA ASP A 126 -2.88 2.31 -10.56
C ASP A 126 -3.39 3.58 -9.87
N SER A 127 -2.51 4.17 -9.07
CA SER A 127 -2.81 5.34 -8.26
C SER A 127 -3.07 6.58 -9.15
N PRO A 128 -4.09 7.40 -8.80
CA PRO A 128 -4.38 8.66 -9.50
C PRO A 128 -3.18 9.61 -9.63
N ILE A 129 -2.21 9.53 -8.70
CA ILE A 129 -0.99 10.34 -8.67
C ILE A 129 -0.17 10.26 -9.97
N LEU A 130 -0.26 9.15 -10.70
CA LEU A 130 0.52 8.90 -11.92
C LEU A 130 -0.33 8.72 -13.19
N LYS A 131 -1.65 8.94 -13.11
CA LYS A 131 -2.56 8.89 -14.27
C LYS A 131 -2.45 10.11 -15.18
N LYS A 132 -2.30 11.31 -14.59
CA LYS A 132 -2.37 12.61 -15.29
C LYS A 132 -1.04 13.37 -15.36
N ASN A 133 0.06 12.73 -14.98
CA ASN A 133 1.37 13.36 -15.06
C ASN A 133 1.84 13.42 -16.53
N ASN A 134 2.82 14.27 -16.86
CA ASN A 134 3.49 14.26 -18.18
C ASN A 134 4.18 12.92 -18.51
N TYR A 135 4.11 11.96 -17.59
CA TYR A 135 4.70 10.64 -17.67
C TYR A 135 3.69 9.62 -17.10
N PRO A 136 2.76 9.13 -17.92
CA PRO A 136 1.71 8.22 -17.47
C PRO A 136 2.29 6.83 -17.21
N LEU A 137 2.16 6.36 -15.96
CA LEU A 137 2.81 5.14 -15.47
C LEU A 137 2.10 3.86 -15.94
N THR A 138 2.82 2.95 -16.57
CA THR A 138 2.46 1.54 -16.77
C THR A 138 2.53 0.83 -15.42
N THR A 139 1.44 0.23 -15.00
CA THR A 139 1.24 -0.25 -13.62
C THR A 139 0.30 -1.45 -13.58
N VAL A 140 0.02 -1.99 -12.39
CA VAL A 140 -0.98 -3.03 -12.14
C VAL A 140 -2.13 -2.42 -11.33
N ARG A 141 -3.34 -2.38 -11.90
CA ARG A 141 -4.56 -1.91 -11.25
C ARG A 141 -5.12 -2.97 -10.31
N GLN A 142 -5.37 -2.56 -9.08
CA GLN A 142 -6.14 -3.35 -8.12
C GLN A 142 -7.64 -3.11 -8.35
N PRO A 143 -8.49 -4.15 -8.34
CA PRO A 143 -9.92 -4.05 -8.64
C PRO A 143 -10.73 -3.60 -7.42
N PHE A 144 -10.36 -2.46 -6.83
CA PHE A 144 -11.00 -1.96 -5.60
C PHE A 144 -12.50 -1.70 -5.78
N ASP A 145 -12.91 -1.13 -6.91
CA ASP A 145 -14.32 -0.85 -7.20
C ASP A 145 -15.16 -2.14 -7.18
N GLU A 146 -14.69 -3.19 -7.86
CA GLU A 146 -15.36 -4.50 -7.91
C GLU A 146 -15.45 -5.16 -6.53
N ILE A 147 -14.40 -5.02 -5.71
CA ILE A 147 -14.36 -5.53 -4.34
C ILE A 147 -15.36 -4.78 -3.46
N ILE A 148 -15.38 -3.45 -3.55
CA ILE A 148 -16.27 -2.59 -2.77
C ILE A 148 -17.73 -2.89 -3.15
N ASP A 149 -18.04 -2.95 -4.44
CA ASP A 149 -19.38 -3.28 -4.93
C ASP A 149 -19.83 -4.66 -4.44
N THR A 150 -18.93 -5.64 -4.50
CA THR A 150 -19.21 -6.99 -3.99
C THR A 150 -19.47 -6.96 -2.47
N ALA A 151 -18.62 -6.28 -1.71
CA ALA A 151 -18.76 -6.16 -0.26
C ALA A 151 -20.09 -5.50 0.13
N LEU A 152 -20.42 -4.37 -0.50
CA LEU A 152 -21.65 -3.62 -0.25
C LEU A 152 -22.89 -4.43 -0.64
N ASN A 153 -22.86 -5.18 -1.74
CA ASN A 153 -23.97 -6.06 -2.12
C ASN A 153 -24.29 -7.09 -1.03
N TYR A 154 -23.28 -7.74 -0.44
CA TYR A 154 -23.50 -8.68 0.67
C TYR A 154 -24.03 -7.99 1.94
N ILE A 155 -23.55 -6.78 2.25
CA ILE A 155 -24.00 -6.02 3.43
C ILE A 155 -25.43 -5.52 3.28
N ILE A 156 -25.76 -4.91 2.14
CA ILE A 156 -27.05 -4.24 1.91
C ILE A 156 -28.18 -5.25 1.72
N ASN A 157 -27.94 -6.33 0.97
CA ASN A 157 -28.98 -7.30 0.67
C ASN A 157 -29.31 -8.21 1.87
N LYS A 158 -28.56 -8.11 2.97
CA LYS A 158 -28.70 -8.96 4.18
C LYS A 158 -28.74 -10.45 3.85
N ASP A 159 -28.04 -10.83 2.78
CA ASP A 159 -27.86 -12.23 2.43
C ASP A 159 -27.11 -12.92 3.56
N GLU A 160 -27.36 -14.22 3.73
CA GLU A 160 -26.53 -15.04 4.60
C GLU A 160 -25.08 -14.96 4.08
N ILE A 161 -24.20 -14.29 4.83
CA ILE A 161 -22.82 -14.04 4.40
C ILE A 161 -22.12 -15.39 4.28
N PRO A 162 -21.75 -15.83 3.06
CA PRO A 162 -21.21 -17.16 2.87
C PRO A 162 -19.78 -17.24 3.43
N GLU A 163 -19.43 -18.37 4.05
CA GLU A 163 -18.04 -18.71 4.33
C GLU A 163 -17.36 -19.09 3.00
N LYS A 164 -16.90 -18.08 2.26
CA LYS A 164 -16.25 -18.24 0.96
C LYS A 164 -15.12 -17.24 0.79
N THR A 165 -14.11 -17.64 0.04
CA THR A 165 -13.07 -16.74 -0.47
C THR A 165 -13.32 -16.44 -1.94
N ILE A 166 -13.34 -15.16 -2.31
CA ILE A 166 -13.46 -14.68 -3.69
C ILE A 166 -12.16 -13.94 -4.02
N HIS A 167 -11.54 -14.33 -5.14
CA HIS A 167 -10.33 -13.68 -5.64
C HIS A 167 -10.67 -12.76 -6.80
N PHE A 168 -10.18 -11.53 -6.75
CA PHE A 168 -10.34 -10.53 -7.80
C PHE A 168 -9.01 -10.32 -8.52
N PRO A 169 -8.96 -10.47 -9.86
CA PRO A 169 -7.71 -10.40 -10.59
C PRO A 169 -7.21 -8.95 -10.71
N ALA A 170 -5.97 -8.70 -10.29
CA ALA A 170 -5.32 -7.44 -10.61
C ALA A 170 -4.94 -7.42 -12.10
N GLN A 171 -5.05 -6.25 -12.74
CA GLN A 171 -4.89 -6.11 -14.19
C GLN A 171 -3.72 -5.20 -14.54
N MET A 172 -2.88 -5.63 -15.49
CA MET A 172 -1.85 -4.75 -16.05
C MET A 172 -2.50 -3.60 -16.84
N VAL A 173 -2.05 -2.37 -16.58
CA VAL A 173 -2.48 -1.16 -17.27
C VAL A 173 -1.28 -0.59 -18.02
N LEU A 174 -1.33 -0.66 -19.35
CA LEU A 174 -0.27 -0.15 -20.23
C LEU A 174 -0.40 1.36 -20.44
N ARG A 175 0.71 2.06 -20.22
CA ARG A 175 0.89 3.49 -20.52
C ARG A 175 2.25 3.71 -21.18
N LYS A 176 2.87 4.89 -21.02
CA LYS A 176 4.11 5.25 -21.74
C LYS A 176 5.38 4.93 -20.97
N SER A 177 5.30 4.72 -19.65
CA SER A 177 6.48 4.62 -18.80
C SER A 177 7.31 3.35 -18.94
N CYS A 178 6.80 2.35 -19.67
CA CYS A 178 7.55 1.15 -20.04
C CYS A 178 8.10 1.19 -21.48
N GLY A 179 7.97 2.31 -22.20
CA GLY A 179 8.40 2.43 -23.60
C GLY A 179 7.33 2.05 -24.62
N CYS A 180 6.15 1.65 -24.16
CA CYS A 180 5.00 1.44 -25.03
C CYS A 180 4.60 2.72 -25.77
N SER A 181 4.45 2.61 -27.09
CA SER A 181 3.86 3.63 -27.96
C SER A 181 2.33 3.55 -27.89
N CYS A 182 1.76 3.73 -26.69
CA CYS A 182 0.33 3.54 -26.50
C CYS A 182 -0.51 4.67 -27.15
N ASN A 183 -1.32 4.30 -28.14
CA ASN A 183 -2.65 4.85 -28.36
C ASN A 183 -3.64 3.92 -27.64
N SER A 184 -3.80 4.04 -26.33
CA SER A 184 -4.74 3.20 -25.58
C SER A 184 -6.19 3.65 -25.81
N PRO A 185 -7.15 2.72 -26.02
CA PRO A 185 -8.58 3.01 -26.22
C PRO A 185 -9.35 3.29 -24.93
N PHE A 186 -8.70 3.27 -23.76
CA PHE A 186 -9.38 3.53 -22.48
C PHE A 186 -9.55 5.04 -22.23
N GLN A 187 -10.75 5.54 -22.54
CA GLN A 187 -11.26 6.82 -22.03
C GLN A 187 -11.59 6.63 -20.54
N ASP A 188 -10.67 7.00 -19.65
CA ASP A 188 -10.98 7.10 -18.22
C ASP A 188 -11.84 8.35 -17.96
N ASP A 189 -12.94 8.15 -17.24
CA ASP A 189 -13.90 9.16 -16.80
C ASP A 189 -13.21 10.22 -15.92
N LEU A 190 -13.34 11.48 -16.32
CA LEU A 190 -12.56 12.60 -15.83
C LEU A 190 -13.27 13.31 -14.68
N SER A 191 -13.15 12.80 -13.44
CA SER A 191 -13.71 13.54 -12.28
C SER A 191 -12.97 13.40 -10.95
N ILE A 192 -11.66 13.11 -10.93
CA ILE A 192 -10.87 13.19 -9.69
C ILE A 192 -9.61 14.01 -9.94
N ASN A 193 -9.40 15.03 -9.09
CA ASN A 193 -8.34 16.03 -9.16
C ASN A 193 -7.12 15.51 -8.36
N PRO A 194 -6.07 14.95 -8.99
CA PRO A 194 -5.03 14.21 -8.27
C PRO A 194 -3.99 15.12 -7.58
N ILE A 195 -3.93 16.41 -7.92
CA ILE A 195 -2.92 17.35 -7.41
C ILE A 195 -3.17 17.69 -5.93
N GLU A 196 -4.41 17.60 -5.45
CA GLU A 196 -4.75 17.89 -4.04
C GLU A 196 -4.31 16.77 -3.08
N ASN A 197 -4.32 15.50 -3.52
CA ASN A 197 -3.94 14.37 -2.66
C ASN A 197 -2.43 14.27 -2.40
N ILE A 198 -1.61 14.60 -3.40
CA ILE A 198 -0.13 14.55 -3.30
C ILE A 198 0.34 15.54 -2.22
N HIS A 199 -0.16 16.76 -2.23
CA HIS A 199 0.25 17.78 -1.24
C HIS A 199 -0.19 17.46 0.19
N MET A 200 -1.22 16.63 0.37
CA MET A 200 -1.78 16.33 1.68
C MET A 200 -0.96 15.29 2.45
N GLU A 201 -0.52 14.20 1.81
CA GLU A 201 0.31 13.19 2.49
C GLU A 201 1.65 13.77 3.01
N TYR A 202 2.37 14.55 2.21
CA TYR A 202 3.62 15.20 2.67
C TYR A 202 3.40 16.18 3.82
N LYS A 203 2.29 16.92 3.79
CA LYS A 203 1.95 17.89 4.83
C LYS A 203 1.61 17.18 6.14
N ILE A 204 0.96 16.02 6.09
CA ILE A 204 0.68 15.20 7.29
C ILE A 204 1.99 14.77 7.97
N TYR A 205 2.96 14.25 7.22
CA TYR A 205 4.23 13.80 7.78
C TYR A 205 5.04 14.94 8.45
N GLU A 206 5.10 16.13 7.84
CA GLU A 206 5.74 17.29 8.47
C GLU A 206 4.99 17.77 9.72
N LEU A 207 3.65 17.74 9.69
CA LEU A 207 2.82 18.18 10.81
C LEU A 207 2.91 17.25 12.02
N LEU A 208 3.21 15.97 11.83
CA LEU A 208 3.23 14.94 12.89
C LEU A 208 4.61 14.74 13.56
N GLN A 209 5.64 15.53 13.23
CA GLN A 209 6.90 15.47 13.98
C GLN A 209 6.71 15.95 15.42
N THR A 210 6.95 15.08 16.40
CA THR A 210 6.73 15.33 17.83
C THR A 210 7.76 14.62 18.68
N ASN A 211 8.02 15.16 19.88
CA ASN A 211 8.94 14.54 20.84
C ASN A 211 8.23 13.82 21.97
N THR A 212 6.90 13.94 22.07
CA THR A 212 6.07 13.29 23.08
C THR A 212 4.82 12.68 22.48
N THR A 213 4.29 11.65 23.13
CA THR A 213 3.04 10.99 22.70
C THR A 213 1.82 11.91 22.84
N ASP A 214 1.80 12.80 23.84
CA ASP A 214 0.69 13.74 24.01
C ASP A 214 0.63 14.77 22.89
N GLU A 215 1.79 15.33 22.49
CA GLU A 215 1.87 16.22 21.32
C GLU A 215 1.44 15.50 20.04
N LEU A 216 1.83 14.22 19.88
CA LEU A 216 1.41 13.40 18.75
C LEU A 216 -0.11 13.28 18.71
N PHE A 217 -0.74 12.91 19.83
CA PHE A 217 -2.18 12.71 19.91
C PHE A 217 -2.99 14.00 19.72
N GLU A 218 -2.49 15.14 20.18
CA GLU A 218 -3.09 16.46 19.89
C GLU A 218 -3.04 16.77 18.38
N LYS A 219 -1.88 16.59 17.76
CA LYS A 219 -1.72 16.82 16.30
C LYS A 219 -2.57 15.86 15.47
N VAL A 220 -2.61 14.58 15.84
CA VAL A 220 -3.49 13.58 15.22
C VAL A 220 -4.95 14.02 15.35
N SER A 221 -5.41 14.45 16.53
CA SER A 221 -6.79 14.93 16.75
C SER A 221 -7.15 16.07 15.80
N ASN A 222 -6.26 17.07 15.65
CA ASN A 222 -6.47 18.20 14.76
C ASN A 222 -6.55 17.80 13.28
N LEU A 223 -5.71 16.84 12.86
CA LEU A 223 -5.76 16.30 11.50
C LEU A 223 -7.06 15.52 11.28
N LEU A 224 -7.44 14.63 12.19
CA LEU A 224 -8.69 13.87 12.09
C LEU A 224 -9.91 14.79 11.94
N GLU A 225 -9.95 15.89 12.69
CA GLU A 225 -11.00 16.91 12.55
C GLU A 225 -10.98 17.56 11.17
N LEU A 226 -9.80 17.97 10.69
CA LEU A 226 -9.61 18.57 9.36
C LEU A 226 -10.07 17.63 8.23
N PHE A 227 -9.86 16.32 8.39
CA PHE A 227 -10.28 15.28 7.45
C PHE A 227 -11.72 14.79 7.66
N GLU A 228 -12.45 15.40 8.58
CA GLU A 228 -13.81 15.02 8.97
C GLU A 228 -13.98 13.56 9.41
N ILE A 229 -12.90 12.93 9.91
CA ILE A 229 -12.93 11.58 10.45
C ILE A 229 -13.78 11.57 11.73
N GLN A 230 -14.74 10.65 11.80
CA GLN A 230 -15.69 10.57 12.92
C GLN A 230 -15.05 10.04 14.20
N SER A 231 -14.27 8.97 14.05
CA SER A 231 -13.65 8.25 15.17
C SER A 231 -12.32 7.62 14.77
N CYS A 232 -11.35 7.60 15.68
CA CYS A 232 -10.06 6.95 15.54
C CYS A 232 -9.58 6.47 16.91
N TYR A 233 -9.02 5.27 16.95
CA TYR A 233 -8.56 4.62 18.16
C TYR A 233 -7.17 4.05 17.90
N ILE A 234 -6.28 4.13 18.88
CA ILE A 234 -4.98 3.44 18.81
C ILE A 234 -4.92 2.49 19.99
N VAL A 235 -4.65 1.22 19.69
CA VAL A 235 -4.67 0.11 20.62
C VAL A 235 -3.32 -0.58 20.59
N LYS A 236 -2.84 -0.97 21.78
CA LYS A 236 -1.58 -1.72 21.96
C LYS A 236 -1.85 -3.00 22.74
N TYR A 237 -1.13 -4.07 22.44
CA TYR A 237 -1.19 -5.30 23.22
C TYR A 237 -0.51 -5.15 24.59
N CYS A 238 -1.15 -5.65 25.66
CA CYS A 238 -0.62 -5.50 27.03
C CYS A 238 0.66 -6.31 27.29
N ASN A 239 0.84 -7.44 26.59
CA ASN A 239 1.91 -8.41 26.85
C ASN A 239 3.06 -8.33 25.84
N GLY A 240 3.19 -7.20 25.13
CA GLY A 240 4.20 -7.00 24.10
C GLY A 240 3.71 -7.35 22.69
N PRO A 241 4.56 -7.09 21.68
CA PRO A 241 4.19 -7.26 20.29
C PRO A 241 4.14 -8.72 19.86
N ILE A 242 3.38 -9.00 18.81
CA ILE A 242 3.42 -10.28 18.12
C ILE A 242 4.61 -10.29 17.16
N ILE A 243 5.47 -11.30 17.25
CA ILE A 243 6.62 -11.49 16.37
C ILE A 243 6.30 -12.62 15.39
N ASN A 244 6.27 -12.30 14.09
CA ASN A 244 5.93 -13.24 13.02
C ASN A 244 7.14 -14.12 12.62
N ASP A 245 7.70 -14.88 13.58
CA ASP A 245 8.86 -15.75 13.30
C ASP A 245 8.51 -17.23 13.08
N ASN A 246 7.30 -17.69 13.44
CA ASN A 246 6.85 -19.09 13.22
C ASN A 246 5.31 -19.18 13.00
N ASP A 247 4.85 -20.21 12.30
CA ASP A 247 3.45 -20.49 11.89
C ASP A 247 2.40 -20.60 13.02
N GLN A 248 2.76 -20.31 14.27
CA GLN A 248 1.84 -20.21 15.42
C GLN A 248 1.98 -18.84 16.08
N THR A 249 1.17 -17.88 15.63
CA THR A 249 1.04 -16.58 16.27
C THR A 249 -0.05 -16.64 17.35
N THR A 250 0.35 -16.54 18.61
CA THR A 250 -0.58 -16.42 19.73
C THR A 250 -0.99 -14.96 19.90
N LEU A 251 -2.28 -14.69 19.72
CA LEU A 251 -2.83 -13.35 19.92
C LEU A 251 -2.81 -13.00 21.43
N PRO A 252 -2.32 -11.82 21.83
CA PRO A 252 -2.41 -11.36 23.21
C PRO A 252 -3.87 -11.30 23.68
N THR A 253 -4.17 -11.81 24.88
CA THR A 253 -5.55 -11.89 25.40
C THR A 253 -6.17 -10.51 25.64
N ASN A 254 -5.36 -9.55 26.09
CA ASN A 254 -5.82 -8.21 26.45
C ASN A 254 -5.09 -7.14 25.65
N SER A 255 -5.85 -6.10 25.32
CA SER A 255 -5.38 -4.90 24.65
C SER A 255 -5.62 -3.68 25.55
N GLU A 256 -4.76 -2.69 25.37
CA GLU A 256 -4.76 -1.39 26.02
C GLU A 256 -5.13 -0.32 24.99
N LEU A 257 -6.21 0.42 25.24
CA LEU A 257 -6.54 1.62 24.49
C LEU A 257 -5.60 2.74 24.94
N ILE A 258 -4.79 3.27 24.01
CA ILE A 258 -3.82 4.34 24.31
C ILE A 258 -4.23 5.69 23.72
N TYR A 259 -5.14 5.69 22.73
CA TYR A 259 -5.72 6.89 22.15
C TYR A 259 -7.18 6.65 21.77
N ALA A 260 -8.05 7.60 22.08
CA ALA A 260 -9.47 7.56 21.75
C ALA A 260 -9.93 8.93 21.23
N TYR A 261 -10.44 8.93 20.01
CA TYR A 261 -11.09 10.05 19.38
C TYR A 261 -12.43 9.57 18.84
N ASP A 262 -13.53 10.15 19.30
CA ASP A 262 -14.88 9.72 18.94
C ASP A 262 -15.81 10.93 18.85
N ASN A 263 -16.77 10.86 17.94
CA ASN A 263 -17.70 11.96 17.65
C ASN A 263 -16.98 13.32 17.48
N LYS A 264 -15.87 13.30 16.73
CA LYS A 264 -14.99 14.45 16.47
C LYS A 264 -14.32 15.07 17.70
N LYS A 265 -14.12 14.31 18.78
CA LYS A 265 -13.47 14.81 20.01
C LYS A 265 -12.51 13.79 20.61
N ARG A 266 -11.37 14.28 21.13
CA ARG A 266 -10.46 13.47 21.95
C ARG A 266 -11.15 13.13 23.26
N LEU A 267 -11.13 11.86 23.64
CA LEU A 267 -11.71 11.36 24.87
C LEU A 267 -10.63 11.06 25.91
N GLU A 268 -10.98 11.27 27.18
CA GLU A 268 -10.18 10.78 28.30
C GLU A 268 -10.38 9.27 28.47
N ILE A 269 -9.28 8.53 28.62
CA ILE A 269 -9.31 7.07 28.75
C ILE A 269 -9.35 6.72 30.24
N THR A 270 -10.53 6.30 30.69
CA THR A 270 -10.78 5.83 32.05
C THR A 270 -10.54 4.33 32.18
N ASP A 271 -10.30 3.84 33.40
CA ASP A 271 -9.92 2.43 33.65
C ASP A 271 -10.95 1.41 33.15
N ASP A 272 -12.23 1.78 33.04
CA ASP A 272 -13.32 0.93 32.54
C ASP A 272 -13.28 0.67 31.02
N ILE A 273 -12.62 1.56 30.26
CA ILE A 273 -12.46 1.42 28.81
C ILE A 273 -11.01 1.18 28.40
N LYS A 274 -10.06 1.35 29.32
CA LYS A 274 -8.63 1.26 29.03
C LYS A 274 -8.19 -0.14 28.64
N TYR A 275 -8.70 -1.17 29.31
CA TYR A 275 -8.30 -2.56 29.08
C TYR A 275 -9.49 -3.39 28.65
N PHE A 276 -9.32 -4.17 27.58
CA PHE A 276 -10.39 -5.01 27.03
C PHE A 276 -9.81 -6.26 26.37
N ASN A 277 -10.67 -7.25 26.12
CA ASN A 277 -10.26 -8.47 25.42
C ASN A 277 -9.94 -8.14 23.96
N THR A 278 -8.76 -8.52 23.48
CA THR A 278 -8.27 -8.20 22.14
C THR A 278 -9.22 -8.64 21.03
N VAL A 279 -9.97 -9.73 21.24
CA VAL A 279 -10.93 -10.25 20.24
C VAL A 279 -12.09 -9.29 19.97
N ASN A 280 -12.34 -8.32 20.86
CA ASN A 280 -13.42 -7.35 20.71
C ASN A 280 -13.03 -6.18 19.80
N ILE A 281 -11.73 -6.01 19.48
CA ILE A 281 -11.15 -4.90 18.69
C ILE A 281 -11.28 -3.53 19.36
N LEU A 282 -12.42 -3.22 19.96
CA LEU A 282 -12.65 -2.01 20.76
C LEU A 282 -13.46 -2.35 22.02
N PRO A 283 -13.41 -1.50 23.05
CA PRO A 283 -14.40 -1.54 24.12
C PRO A 283 -15.82 -1.46 23.56
N GLU A 284 -16.75 -2.26 24.12
CA GLU A 284 -18.13 -2.38 23.61
C GLU A 284 -18.83 -1.02 23.46
N LYS A 285 -18.53 -0.06 24.34
CA LYS A 285 -19.06 1.31 24.29
C LYS A 285 -18.82 2.03 22.96
N PHE A 286 -17.73 1.69 22.26
CA PHE A 286 -17.35 2.31 20.99
C PHE A 286 -17.82 1.53 19.78
N ILE A 287 -18.36 0.32 19.95
CA ILE A 287 -18.87 -0.49 18.85
C ILE A 287 -20.27 0.02 18.49
N ASN A 288 -20.40 0.56 17.28
CA ASN A 288 -21.67 1.04 16.78
C ASN A 288 -22.54 -0.14 16.32
N ASN A 289 -23.74 -0.26 16.88
CA ASN A 289 -24.71 -1.29 16.50
C ASN A 289 -25.45 -0.98 15.18
N CYS A 290 -25.14 0.15 14.54
CA CYS A 290 -25.67 0.48 13.22
C CYS A 290 -25.07 -0.45 12.15
N PRO A 291 -25.90 -1.13 11.34
CA PRO A 291 -25.42 -2.07 10.31
C PRO A 291 -24.64 -1.41 9.16
N LEU A 292 -24.64 -0.08 9.08
CA LEU A 292 -23.93 0.70 8.06
C LEU A 292 -22.69 1.40 8.61
N TYR A 293 -22.13 0.92 9.72
CA TYR A 293 -20.91 1.46 10.29
C TYR A 293 -19.71 0.57 9.93
N CYS A 294 -18.63 1.18 9.43
CA CYS A 294 -17.40 0.48 9.06
C CYS A 294 -16.25 0.98 9.92
N TYR A 295 -15.47 0.04 10.47
CA TYR A 295 -14.18 0.33 11.09
C TYR A 295 -13.08 -0.14 10.16
N LEU A 296 -12.17 0.76 9.81
CA LEU A 296 -10.90 0.40 9.19
C LEU A 296 -9.92 0.07 10.32
N VAL A 297 -9.38 -1.15 10.32
CA VAL A 297 -8.39 -1.60 11.32
C VAL A 297 -7.06 -1.80 10.61
N GLN A 298 -6.04 -1.06 11.03
CA GLN A 298 -4.70 -1.15 10.46
C GLN A 298 -3.70 -1.60 11.52
N PRO A 299 -2.89 -2.64 11.28
CA PRO A 299 -1.93 -3.12 12.26
C PRO A 299 -0.80 -2.11 12.48
N LEU A 300 -0.45 -1.88 13.74
CA LEU A 300 0.66 -1.03 14.18
C LEU A 300 1.95 -1.85 14.25
N PHE A 301 2.86 -1.62 13.32
CA PHE A 301 4.15 -2.30 13.24
C PHE A 301 5.32 -1.38 13.60
N PHE A 302 6.34 -1.95 14.23
CA PHE A 302 7.69 -1.40 14.25
C PHE A 302 8.67 -2.52 13.95
N ASN A 303 9.46 -2.38 12.88
CA ASN A 303 10.22 -3.49 12.31
C ASN A 303 9.34 -4.73 12.08
N LYS A 304 9.73 -5.90 12.64
CA LYS A 304 9.01 -7.18 12.51
C LYS A 304 7.98 -7.42 13.62
N GLU A 305 7.78 -6.44 14.49
CA GLU A 305 6.98 -6.54 15.70
C GLU A 305 5.63 -5.84 15.51
N HIS A 306 4.54 -6.57 15.76
CA HIS A 306 3.16 -6.08 15.67
C HIS A 306 2.66 -5.69 17.06
N TYR A 307 2.58 -4.39 17.33
CA TYR A 307 2.30 -3.84 18.66
C TYR A 307 0.80 -3.73 18.98
N GLY A 308 -0.07 -3.73 17.98
CA GLY A 308 -1.49 -3.46 18.13
C GLY A 308 -2.07 -2.96 16.81
N TYR A 309 -3.05 -2.06 16.85
CA TYR A 309 -3.76 -1.56 15.67
C TYR A 309 -4.42 -0.20 15.91
#